data_AF-A0A9D0M5Y2-F1
#
_entry.id   AF-A0A9D0M5Y2-F1
#
_cell.length_a   1.000
_cell.length_b   1.000
_cell.length_c   1.000
_cell.angle_alpha   90.00
_cell.angle_beta   90.00
_cell.angle_gamma   90.00
#
_symmetry.space_group_name_H-M   'P 1'
#
loop_
_entity.id
_entity.type
_entity.pdbx_description
1 polymer ?
#
loop_
_entity_poly.entity_id
_entity_poly.type
_entity_poly.pdbx_seq_one_letter_code
_entity_poly.pdbx_strand_id
1 'polypeptide(L)'
;MEFEPDTDPGTTGDGLFEIRTLEESQEHPYLYDYFVLFGLAEKESPFRTPDGFTAFPYYTLNEYFREVSGDLFRLDSITVTPLIYVTQGKKMAYYGNNENQSRRLCELADTALSLAENDYDFSQYDYIAILHAGAGEEFDMNQDSPDDILTTSLTRQAYEEITGTSLRSDVANGVMIIPETENQDSRPEDMPLSGLGPAAFSLGILMGMPTTYDLSGRTSGVGMWDLMSYGFSNYLGFLPMPPSGYIKMEMGWADPVLMDRKGLFILEPFSCDVKENTWNGNHLYKIVIGGGEYFLLEYRNGQGIEESFQAFSYLGRDGDYYIMEPTERALPGITIWHVNSDIIALDPSNLNGLAGKGLDLEEADGLNDLDRAIGDTGSLGDRLDCFNSGTWNIFTDETSPSACDDRGGRSGIRLTNLRAERDIGSVAVESVRPDFFPLTATGILQATPDFFITLSQVYSTEGFFLFSFGDETPLLLDRMLLFTDKHLYSLPDGDILLTWDTFLGG
;
A
#
# COMPACT_ATOMS: atom_id res chain seq x y z
N MET A 1 -23.14 14.07 -12.51
CA MET A 1 -23.21 14.02 -13.98
C MET A 1 -24.32 13.07 -14.37
N GLU A 2 -25.33 13.58 -15.05
CA GLU A 2 -26.29 12.76 -15.78
C GLU A 2 -25.92 12.74 -17.25
N PHE A 3 -26.46 11.73 -17.93
CA PHE A 3 -26.26 11.53 -19.35
C PHE A 3 -27.56 11.78 -20.11
N GLU A 4 -27.49 11.81 -21.45
CA GLU A 4 -28.72 11.79 -22.22
C GLU A 4 -29.52 10.52 -21.91
N PRO A 5 -30.81 10.64 -21.52
CA PRO A 5 -31.58 9.48 -21.13
C PRO A 5 -31.69 8.44 -22.24
N ASP A 6 -31.52 7.17 -21.87
CA ASP A 6 -31.61 6.07 -22.82
C ASP A 6 -32.03 4.75 -22.16
N THR A 7 -31.94 3.67 -22.93
CA THR A 7 -32.22 2.29 -22.51
C THR A 7 -31.16 1.37 -23.10
N ASP A 8 -29.92 1.83 -23.16
CA ASP A 8 -28.80 1.09 -23.71
C ASP A 8 -28.56 -0.16 -22.85
N PRO A 9 -28.66 -1.38 -23.43
CA PRO A 9 -28.47 -2.59 -22.66
C PRO A 9 -27.02 -2.79 -22.20
N GLY A 10 -26.06 -1.99 -22.67
CA GLY A 10 -24.67 -2.06 -22.24
C GLY A 10 -24.36 -1.29 -20.96
N THR A 11 -25.33 -0.55 -20.39
CA THR A 11 -25.16 0.24 -19.17
C THR A 11 -26.26 -0.02 -18.17
N THR A 12 -25.97 0.19 -16.89
CA THR A 12 -26.98 0.23 -15.84
C THR A 12 -27.73 1.57 -15.81
N GLY A 13 -29.00 1.50 -15.44
CA GLY A 13 -29.87 2.67 -15.32
C GLY A 13 -30.31 3.26 -16.67
N ASP A 14 -30.80 4.49 -16.62
CA ASP A 14 -31.30 5.23 -17.78
C ASP A 14 -30.50 6.53 -18.03
N GLY A 15 -29.31 6.64 -17.44
CA GLY A 15 -28.44 7.82 -17.47
C GLY A 15 -28.80 8.91 -16.45
N LEU A 16 -29.78 8.68 -15.58
CA LEU A 16 -30.25 9.62 -14.56
C LEU A 16 -29.96 9.12 -13.14
N PHE A 17 -29.77 10.04 -12.19
CA PHE A 17 -29.62 9.66 -10.78
C PHE A 17 -30.94 9.18 -10.19
N GLU A 18 -30.87 8.11 -9.39
CA GLU A 18 -31.98 7.62 -8.56
C GLU A 18 -32.11 8.45 -7.27
N ILE A 19 -31.00 8.74 -6.60
CA ILE A 19 -30.86 9.56 -5.40
C ILE A 19 -30.18 10.89 -5.74
N ARG A 20 -30.95 11.97 -5.67
CA ARG A 20 -30.53 13.32 -6.10
C ARG A 20 -30.22 14.24 -4.92
N THR A 21 -30.72 13.90 -3.75
CA THR A 21 -30.64 14.75 -2.57
C THR A 21 -30.26 13.97 -1.32
N LEU A 22 -29.70 14.69 -0.35
CA LEU A 22 -29.40 14.14 0.96
C LEU A 22 -30.68 13.65 1.69
N GLU A 23 -31.80 14.34 1.49
CA GLU A 23 -33.09 13.97 2.07
C GLU A 23 -33.57 12.61 1.53
N GLU A 24 -33.51 12.40 0.21
CA GLU A 24 -33.83 11.10 -0.40
C GLU A 24 -32.89 10.00 0.11
N SER A 25 -31.58 10.26 0.19
CA SER A 25 -30.63 9.29 0.77
C SER A 25 -31.04 8.89 2.20
N GLN A 26 -31.42 9.85 3.04
CA GLN A 26 -31.83 9.60 4.42
C GLN A 26 -33.15 8.81 4.53
N GLU A 27 -34.06 8.92 3.55
CA GLU A 27 -35.28 8.10 3.48
C GLU A 27 -34.99 6.63 3.14
N HIS A 28 -33.80 6.32 2.61
CA HIS A 28 -33.33 4.97 2.29
C HIS A 28 -32.19 4.53 3.24
N PRO A 29 -32.49 4.10 4.48
CA PRO A 29 -31.49 3.83 5.52
C PRO A 29 -30.49 2.71 5.20
N TYR A 30 -30.81 1.82 4.25
CA TYR A 30 -29.97 0.68 3.87
C TYR A 30 -29.30 0.83 2.50
N LEU A 31 -29.55 1.93 1.81
CA LEU A 31 -28.90 2.23 0.54
C LEU A 31 -27.51 2.83 0.82
N TYR A 32 -26.49 2.21 0.22
CA TYR A 32 -25.12 2.72 0.22
C TYR A 32 -24.88 3.51 -1.07
N ASP A 33 -25.07 4.82 -1.00
CA ASP A 33 -24.87 5.76 -2.10
C ASP A 33 -23.66 6.67 -1.82
N TYR A 34 -23.37 7.59 -2.73
CA TYR A 34 -22.29 8.55 -2.58
C TYR A 34 -22.44 9.49 -1.36
N PHE A 35 -23.66 9.81 -0.89
CA PHE A 35 -23.83 10.60 0.33
C PHE A 35 -23.34 9.83 1.56
N VAL A 36 -23.60 8.52 1.61
CA VAL A 36 -23.06 7.65 2.66
C VAL A 36 -21.56 7.51 2.52
N LEU A 37 -21.04 7.26 1.32
CA LEU A 37 -19.60 7.15 1.05
C LEU A 37 -18.82 8.36 1.60
N PHE A 38 -19.33 9.57 1.39
CA PHE A 38 -18.71 10.81 1.87
C PHE A 38 -19.10 11.20 3.30
N GLY A 39 -19.88 10.38 4.01
CA GLY A 39 -20.29 10.64 5.40
C GLY A 39 -21.21 11.85 5.56
N LEU A 40 -21.95 12.20 4.51
CA LEU A 40 -22.92 13.31 4.50
C LEU A 40 -24.30 12.86 4.99
N ALA A 41 -24.64 11.60 4.76
CA ALA A 41 -25.82 10.96 5.35
C ALA A 41 -25.42 10.25 6.65
N GLU A 42 -26.05 10.63 7.77
CA GLU A 42 -25.85 10.00 9.07
C GLU A 42 -26.54 8.62 9.11
N LYS A 43 -25.94 7.62 8.47
CA LYS A 43 -26.41 6.23 8.47
C LYS A 43 -25.46 5.35 9.27
N GLU A 44 -26.01 4.50 10.13
CA GLU A 44 -25.23 3.44 10.74
C GLU A 44 -24.93 2.35 9.70
N SER A 45 -23.72 1.78 9.75
CA SER A 45 -23.40 0.56 8.99
C SER A 45 -24.45 -0.53 9.29
N PRO A 46 -24.97 -1.26 8.29
CA PRO A 46 -25.90 -2.36 8.50
C PRO A 46 -25.20 -3.70 8.78
N PHE A 47 -23.87 -3.74 8.80
CA PHE A 47 -23.11 -4.98 9.00
C PHE A 47 -22.98 -5.30 10.49
N ARG A 48 -23.47 -6.48 10.89
CA ARG A 48 -23.52 -6.90 12.30
C ARG A 48 -22.93 -8.29 12.50
N THR A 49 -22.29 -8.52 13.63
CA THR A 49 -21.96 -9.88 14.09
C THR A 49 -23.22 -10.61 14.56
N PRO A 50 -23.21 -11.95 14.71
CA PRO A 50 -24.34 -12.70 15.25
C PRO A 50 -24.79 -12.22 16.64
N ASP A 51 -23.88 -11.64 17.42
CA ASP A 51 -24.14 -11.07 18.75
C ASP A 51 -24.62 -9.61 18.71
N GLY A 52 -24.72 -9.01 17.51
CA GLY A 52 -25.27 -7.67 17.29
C GLY A 52 -24.25 -6.52 17.36
N PHE A 53 -22.95 -6.81 17.38
CA PHE A 53 -21.91 -5.77 17.30
C PHE A 53 -21.71 -5.29 15.86
N THR A 54 -21.24 -4.07 15.65
CA THR A 54 -20.87 -3.60 14.30
C THR A 54 -19.71 -4.43 13.78
N ALA A 55 -19.78 -4.92 12.55
CA ALA A 55 -18.75 -5.81 12.00
C ALA A 55 -17.58 -5.08 11.33
N PHE A 56 -17.82 -3.94 10.68
CA PHE A 56 -16.76 -3.16 10.04
C PHE A 56 -16.41 -1.88 10.82
N PRO A 57 -15.12 -1.54 10.98
CA PRO A 57 -14.67 -0.41 11.81
C PRO A 57 -15.07 0.96 11.25
N TYR A 58 -15.17 1.05 9.92
CA TYR A 58 -15.50 2.24 9.15
C TYR A 58 -16.62 1.92 8.16
N TYR A 59 -17.33 2.96 7.73
CA TYR A 59 -18.38 2.86 6.72
C TYR A 59 -18.33 3.99 5.70
N THR A 60 -17.47 4.98 5.91
CA THR A 60 -17.29 6.12 5.01
C THR A 60 -15.83 6.24 4.58
N LEU A 61 -15.60 6.93 3.46
CA LEU A 61 -14.26 7.19 2.93
C LEU A 61 -13.38 7.94 3.95
N ASN A 62 -13.97 8.91 4.66
CA ASN A 62 -13.25 9.68 5.66
C ASN A 62 -12.89 8.83 6.89
N GLU A 63 -13.78 7.98 7.37
CA GLU A 63 -13.48 7.05 8.47
C GLU A 63 -12.36 6.07 8.08
N TYR A 64 -12.43 5.49 6.88
CA TYR A 64 -11.37 4.61 6.36
C TYR A 64 -10.01 5.30 6.39
N PHE A 65 -9.92 6.50 5.80
CA PHE A 65 -8.66 7.22 5.70
C PHE A 65 -8.11 7.71 7.04
N ARG A 66 -8.98 8.12 7.96
CA ARG A 66 -8.58 8.45 9.33
C ARG A 66 -8.01 7.23 10.04
N GLU A 67 -8.65 6.06 9.89
CA GLU A 67 -8.18 4.81 10.48
C GLU A 67 -6.79 4.42 9.95
N VAL A 68 -6.64 4.28 8.62
CA VAL A 68 -5.40 3.76 8.03
C VAL A 68 -4.23 4.74 8.13
N SER A 69 -4.49 6.04 8.29
CA SER A 69 -3.46 7.06 8.48
C SER A 69 -3.15 7.35 9.96
N GLY A 70 -3.90 6.79 10.92
CA GLY A 70 -3.77 7.14 12.33
C GLY A 70 -4.13 8.62 12.61
N ASP A 71 -5.19 9.09 11.96
CA ASP A 71 -5.72 10.47 11.99
C ASP A 71 -4.76 11.54 11.40
N LEU A 72 -3.68 11.13 10.74
CA LEU A 72 -2.74 12.03 10.05
C LEU A 72 -3.30 12.59 8.73
N PHE A 73 -4.29 11.91 8.13
CA PHE A 73 -5.02 12.38 6.98
C PHE A 73 -6.54 12.27 7.21
N ARG A 74 -7.27 13.31 6.81
CA ARG A 74 -8.73 13.37 6.89
C ARG A 74 -9.30 14.32 5.85
N LEU A 75 -10.51 14.05 5.41
CA LEU A 75 -11.32 14.96 4.63
C LEU A 75 -12.01 15.95 5.59
N ASP A 76 -11.51 17.18 5.66
CA ASP A 76 -11.97 18.20 6.63
C ASP A 76 -13.27 18.90 6.16
N SER A 77 -13.40 19.13 4.86
CA SER A 77 -14.59 19.75 4.26
C SER A 77 -14.95 19.08 2.94
N ILE A 78 -16.20 18.61 2.83
CA ILE A 78 -16.75 18.01 1.63
C ILE A 78 -17.90 18.89 1.13
N THR A 79 -17.83 19.34 -0.12
CA THR A 79 -18.89 20.10 -0.77
C THR A 79 -19.50 19.24 -1.87
N VAL A 80 -20.77 18.91 -1.75
CA VAL A 80 -21.54 18.27 -2.82
C VAL A 80 -22.43 19.31 -3.47
N THR A 81 -22.37 19.38 -4.79
CA THR A 81 -23.20 20.29 -5.56
C THR A 81 -24.66 19.85 -5.51
N PRO A 82 -25.62 20.77 -5.26
CA PRO A 82 -27.05 20.46 -5.43
C PRO A 82 -27.48 20.48 -6.90
N LEU A 83 -26.60 20.95 -7.80
CA LEU A 83 -26.85 21.01 -9.23
C LEU A 83 -26.49 19.69 -9.90
N ILE A 84 -27.39 19.25 -10.78
CA ILE A 84 -27.14 18.12 -11.67
C ILE A 84 -26.76 18.66 -13.04
N TYR A 85 -25.54 18.31 -13.46
CA TYR A 85 -25.04 18.65 -14.79
C TYR A 85 -25.31 17.49 -15.74
N VAL A 86 -25.92 17.79 -16.89
CA VAL A 86 -26.29 16.81 -17.91
C VAL A 86 -25.39 16.98 -19.13
N THR A 87 -24.85 15.89 -19.66
CA THR A 87 -24.11 15.90 -20.91
C THR A 87 -25.02 16.28 -22.09
N GLN A 88 -24.44 16.87 -23.15
CA GLN A 88 -25.18 17.21 -24.36
C GLN A 88 -24.87 16.22 -25.48
N GLY A 89 -25.87 15.48 -25.98
CA GLY A 89 -25.71 14.58 -27.13
C GLY A 89 -24.98 13.27 -26.84
N LYS A 90 -24.61 12.99 -25.58
CA LYS A 90 -23.75 11.85 -25.21
C LYS A 90 -24.36 11.05 -24.06
N LYS A 91 -24.55 9.76 -24.30
CA LYS A 91 -25.06 8.75 -23.37
C LYS A 91 -23.98 8.25 -22.41
N MET A 92 -24.36 7.51 -21.37
CA MET A 92 -23.42 6.88 -20.43
C MET A 92 -22.45 5.95 -21.16
N ALA A 93 -22.98 5.07 -22.01
CA ALA A 93 -22.20 4.08 -22.78
C ALA A 93 -21.11 4.71 -23.67
N TYR A 94 -21.29 5.96 -24.09
CA TYR A 94 -20.24 6.66 -24.85
C TYR A 94 -18.98 6.87 -24.02
N TYR A 95 -19.14 7.14 -22.73
CA TYR A 95 -18.05 7.42 -21.80
C TYR A 95 -17.44 6.15 -21.20
N GLY A 96 -18.25 5.12 -20.93
CA GLY A 96 -17.78 3.83 -20.44
C GLY A 96 -17.18 2.91 -21.51
N ASN A 97 -17.37 3.21 -22.79
CA ASN A 97 -16.90 2.37 -23.88
C ASN A 97 -15.40 1.96 -23.78
N ASN A 98 -15.20 0.64 -23.72
CA ASN A 98 -13.91 0.01 -23.45
C ASN A 98 -12.84 0.16 -24.56
N GLU A 99 -13.20 0.50 -25.80
CA GLU A 99 -12.20 0.63 -26.88
C GLU A 99 -11.29 1.86 -26.73
N ASN A 100 -11.75 2.91 -26.06
CA ASN A 100 -11.01 4.17 -25.86
C ASN A 100 -11.25 4.77 -24.47
N GLN A 101 -11.48 3.91 -23.48
CA GLN A 101 -11.98 4.27 -22.16
C GLN A 101 -11.22 5.43 -21.52
N SER A 102 -9.89 5.37 -21.41
CA SER A 102 -9.09 6.43 -20.77
C SER A 102 -9.29 7.80 -21.41
N ARG A 103 -9.42 7.86 -22.74
CA ARG A 103 -9.68 9.11 -23.46
C ARG A 103 -11.11 9.60 -23.24
N ARG A 104 -12.08 8.68 -23.18
CA ARG A 104 -13.48 8.99 -22.89
C ARG A 104 -13.68 9.51 -21.46
N LEU A 105 -12.97 8.95 -20.49
CA LEU A 105 -12.98 9.43 -19.11
C LEU A 105 -12.36 10.82 -18.99
N CYS A 106 -11.30 11.12 -19.76
CA CYS A 106 -10.79 12.50 -19.87
C CYS A 106 -11.83 13.46 -20.49
N GLU A 107 -12.56 13.04 -21.52
CA GLU A 107 -13.66 13.84 -22.10
C GLU A 107 -14.81 14.07 -21.10
N LEU A 108 -15.13 13.07 -20.26
CA LEU A 108 -16.12 13.20 -19.20
C LEU A 108 -15.66 14.23 -18.16
N ALA A 109 -14.39 14.16 -17.75
CA ALA A 109 -13.78 15.12 -16.85
C ALA A 109 -13.88 16.55 -17.37
N ASP A 110 -13.45 16.78 -18.62
CA ASP A 110 -13.53 18.10 -19.25
C ASP A 110 -14.97 18.61 -19.33
N THR A 111 -15.92 17.72 -19.66
CA THR A 111 -17.34 18.07 -19.76
C THR A 111 -17.90 18.48 -18.40
N ALA A 112 -17.67 17.69 -17.36
CA ALA A 112 -18.14 17.98 -16.00
C ALA A 112 -17.55 19.29 -15.47
N LEU A 113 -16.24 19.45 -15.62
CA LEU A 113 -15.48 20.62 -15.20
C LEU A 113 -15.91 21.90 -15.93
N SER A 114 -16.25 21.80 -17.23
CA SER A 114 -16.75 22.94 -18.01
C SER A 114 -18.19 23.30 -17.64
N LEU A 115 -19.05 22.32 -17.37
CA LEU A 115 -20.44 22.59 -16.97
C LEU A 115 -20.54 23.28 -15.60
N ALA A 116 -19.62 22.94 -14.68
CA ALA A 116 -19.59 23.48 -13.32
C ALA A 116 -18.72 24.74 -13.16
N GLU A 117 -18.04 25.22 -14.20
CA GLU A 117 -17.01 26.27 -14.09
C GLU A 117 -17.53 27.64 -13.64
N ASN A 118 -18.82 27.91 -13.82
CA ASN A 118 -19.45 29.16 -13.38
C ASN A 118 -20.06 29.05 -11.97
N ASP A 119 -20.16 27.83 -11.43
CA ASP A 119 -20.80 27.54 -10.15
C ASP A 119 -19.76 27.34 -9.04
N TYR A 120 -18.55 26.87 -9.38
CA TYR A 120 -17.49 26.57 -8.42
C TYR A 120 -16.13 27.10 -8.87
N ASP A 121 -15.36 27.63 -7.90
CA ASP A 121 -13.94 27.93 -8.04
C ASP A 121 -13.14 26.70 -7.60
N PHE A 122 -12.65 25.93 -8.57
CA PHE A 122 -11.95 24.67 -8.31
C PHE A 122 -10.64 24.84 -7.53
N SER A 123 -10.05 26.04 -7.56
CA SER A 123 -8.80 26.32 -6.84
C SER A 123 -8.95 26.30 -5.31
N GLN A 124 -10.19 26.23 -4.82
CA GLN A 124 -10.50 26.12 -3.39
C GLN A 124 -10.52 24.67 -2.88
N TYR A 125 -10.34 23.68 -3.77
CA TYR A 125 -10.45 22.27 -3.45
C TYR A 125 -9.16 21.52 -3.77
N ASP A 126 -8.73 20.65 -2.87
CA ASP A 126 -7.55 19.79 -3.10
C ASP A 126 -7.88 18.64 -4.07
N TYR A 127 -9.08 18.08 -3.96
CA TYR A 127 -9.55 16.96 -4.76
C TYR A 127 -10.95 17.23 -5.28
N ILE A 128 -11.25 16.74 -6.48
CA ILE A 128 -12.55 16.89 -7.14
C ILE A 128 -13.08 15.50 -7.47
N ALA A 129 -14.31 15.22 -7.05
CA ALA A 129 -15.04 14.02 -7.41
C ALA A 129 -16.13 14.34 -8.43
N ILE A 130 -16.13 13.63 -9.55
CA ILE A 130 -17.17 13.64 -10.55
C ILE A 130 -18.07 12.44 -10.27
N LEU A 131 -19.19 12.72 -9.64
CA LEU A 131 -20.24 11.73 -9.42
C LEU A 131 -21.00 11.53 -10.72
N HIS A 132 -21.27 10.29 -11.14
CA HIS A 132 -22.11 10.02 -12.31
C HIS A 132 -23.29 9.10 -11.96
N ALA A 133 -24.37 9.21 -12.74
CA ALA A 133 -25.52 8.31 -12.64
C ALA A 133 -25.13 6.89 -13.09
N GLY A 134 -25.86 5.89 -12.58
CA GLY A 134 -25.61 4.47 -12.87
C GLY A 134 -24.57 3.83 -11.94
N ALA A 135 -24.24 2.57 -12.22
CA ALA A 135 -23.27 1.78 -11.48
C ALA A 135 -21.85 1.89 -12.06
N GLY A 136 -20.86 1.45 -11.27
CA GLY A 136 -19.46 1.34 -11.69
C GLY A 136 -19.17 0.01 -12.38
N GLU A 137 -18.38 0.01 -13.45
CA GLU A 137 -18.10 -1.19 -14.25
C GLU A 137 -17.34 -2.29 -13.47
N GLU A 138 -16.55 -1.93 -12.45
CA GLU A 138 -15.63 -2.83 -11.73
C GLU A 138 -16.31 -4.03 -11.05
N PHE A 139 -17.62 -3.94 -10.82
CA PHE A 139 -18.42 -4.99 -10.20
C PHE A 139 -19.54 -5.51 -11.12
N ASP A 140 -19.40 -5.38 -12.45
CA ASP A 140 -20.19 -6.11 -13.44
C ASP A 140 -19.77 -7.59 -13.42
N MET A 141 -20.34 -8.33 -12.47
CA MET A 141 -20.04 -9.75 -12.24
C MET A 141 -20.68 -10.64 -13.30
N ASN A 142 -21.83 -10.20 -13.86
CA ASN A 142 -22.57 -10.92 -14.89
C ASN A 142 -22.05 -10.65 -16.31
N GLN A 143 -21.20 -9.63 -16.48
CA GLN A 143 -20.70 -9.14 -17.77
C GLN A 143 -21.81 -8.69 -18.71
N ASP A 144 -22.85 -8.05 -18.16
CA ASP A 144 -24.02 -7.58 -18.90
C ASP A 144 -24.20 -6.05 -18.94
N SER A 145 -23.31 -5.29 -18.28
CA SER A 145 -23.20 -3.83 -18.35
C SER A 145 -21.78 -3.34 -18.71
N PRO A 146 -21.15 -3.86 -19.80
CA PRO A 146 -19.74 -3.63 -20.11
C PRO A 146 -19.40 -2.20 -20.61
N ASP A 147 -20.38 -1.32 -20.74
CA ASP A 147 -20.20 0.08 -21.10
C ASP A 147 -20.52 1.01 -19.91
N ASP A 148 -20.69 0.47 -18.70
CA ASP A 148 -20.68 1.27 -17.47
C ASP A 148 -19.35 1.99 -17.28
N ILE A 149 -19.36 3.05 -16.47
CA ILE A 149 -18.16 3.87 -16.27
C ILE A 149 -17.41 3.32 -15.06
N LEU A 150 -16.18 2.87 -15.29
CA LEU A 150 -15.28 2.42 -14.22
C LEU A 150 -14.99 3.55 -13.21
N THR A 151 -15.05 3.24 -11.91
CA THR A 151 -14.48 4.14 -10.90
C THR A 151 -12.99 4.32 -11.14
N THR A 152 -12.55 5.56 -11.27
CA THR A 152 -11.14 5.84 -11.56
C THR A 152 -10.68 7.18 -11.06
N SER A 153 -9.39 7.44 -11.26
CA SER A 153 -8.78 8.76 -11.07
C SER A 153 -7.96 9.19 -12.28
N LEU A 154 -7.97 10.49 -12.54
CA LEU A 154 -7.15 11.14 -13.53
C LEU A 154 -6.25 12.13 -12.80
N THR A 155 -5.04 11.68 -12.49
CA THR A 155 -3.98 12.59 -12.04
C THR A 155 -3.64 13.58 -13.15
N ARG A 156 -3.03 14.71 -12.80
CA ARG A 156 -2.58 15.69 -13.81
C ARG A 156 -1.64 15.05 -14.84
N GLN A 157 -0.76 14.16 -14.38
CA GLN A 157 0.18 13.44 -15.24
C GLN A 157 -0.55 12.46 -16.16
N ALA A 158 -1.41 11.59 -15.62
CA ALA A 158 -2.15 10.61 -16.41
C ALA A 158 -3.02 11.29 -17.48
N TYR A 159 -3.72 12.37 -17.11
CA TYR A 159 -4.50 13.17 -18.06
C TYR A 159 -3.63 13.73 -19.19
N GLU A 160 -2.45 14.27 -18.88
CA GLU A 160 -1.53 14.82 -19.89
C GLU A 160 -0.96 13.73 -20.81
N GLU A 161 -0.62 12.57 -20.27
CA GLU A 161 -0.17 11.40 -21.03
C GLU A 161 -1.24 10.89 -22.01
N ILE A 162 -2.51 10.87 -21.58
CA ILE A 162 -3.65 10.41 -22.40
C ILE A 162 -4.02 11.42 -23.48
N THR A 163 -4.10 12.71 -23.13
CA THR A 163 -4.66 13.75 -24.00
C THR A 163 -3.60 14.51 -24.81
N GLY A 164 -2.35 14.53 -24.35
CA GLY A 164 -1.28 15.38 -24.85
C GLY A 164 -1.41 16.84 -24.40
N THR A 165 -2.30 17.15 -23.46
CA THR A 165 -2.54 18.49 -22.92
C THR A 165 -2.65 18.46 -21.40
N SER A 166 -2.08 19.46 -20.72
CA SER A 166 -2.20 19.51 -19.26
C SER A 166 -3.65 19.70 -18.82
N LEU A 167 -4.04 19.02 -17.74
CA LEU A 167 -5.30 19.28 -17.05
C LEU A 167 -5.37 20.75 -16.62
N ARG A 168 -6.58 21.32 -16.58
CA ARG A 168 -6.83 22.71 -16.19
C ARG A 168 -6.07 23.10 -14.91
N SER A 169 -5.54 24.32 -14.89
CA SER A 169 -4.56 24.78 -13.89
C SER A 169 -5.15 25.03 -12.50
N ASP A 170 -6.46 25.21 -12.41
CA ASP A 170 -7.25 25.40 -11.20
C ASP A 170 -7.66 24.08 -10.52
N VAL A 171 -7.31 22.92 -11.09
CA VAL A 171 -7.52 21.60 -10.47
C VAL A 171 -6.19 21.10 -9.89
N ALA A 172 -6.07 21.10 -8.57
CA ALA A 172 -4.78 20.90 -7.89
C ALA A 172 -4.15 19.51 -8.13
N ASN A 173 -4.87 18.43 -7.79
CA ASN A 173 -4.30 17.07 -7.79
C ASN A 173 -4.84 16.17 -8.92
N GLY A 174 -6.00 16.50 -9.49
CA GLY A 174 -6.68 15.70 -10.50
C GLY A 174 -8.18 15.60 -10.22
N VAL A 175 -8.83 14.64 -10.88
CA VAL A 175 -10.24 14.32 -10.62
C VAL A 175 -10.40 12.82 -10.37
N MET A 176 -11.34 12.44 -9.50
CA MET A 176 -11.84 11.07 -9.42
C MET A 176 -13.24 10.99 -10.00
N ILE A 177 -13.57 9.87 -10.63
CA ILE A 177 -14.87 9.60 -11.25
C ILE A 177 -15.46 8.43 -10.47
N ILE A 178 -16.65 8.62 -9.90
CA ILE A 178 -17.30 7.66 -9.01
C ILE A 178 -18.77 7.54 -9.41
N PRO A 179 -19.34 6.33 -9.44
CA PRO A 179 -20.74 6.13 -9.73
C PRO A 179 -21.64 6.57 -8.58
N GLU A 180 -22.94 6.54 -8.82
CA GLU A 180 -23.95 6.76 -7.80
C GLU A 180 -23.95 5.62 -6.77
N THR A 181 -23.71 4.41 -7.26
CA THR A 181 -23.75 3.14 -6.54
C THR A 181 -22.84 2.13 -7.23
N GLU A 182 -22.41 1.07 -6.54
CA GLU A 182 -21.78 -0.09 -7.19
C GLU A 182 -22.77 -1.24 -7.40
N ASN A 183 -23.99 -1.10 -6.90
CA ASN A 183 -24.89 -2.22 -6.69
C ASN A 183 -25.75 -2.53 -7.93
N GLN A 184 -25.21 -3.31 -8.88
CA GLN A 184 -25.89 -3.69 -10.13
C GLN A 184 -26.31 -5.16 -10.26
N ASP A 185 -25.63 -6.08 -9.56
CA ASP A 185 -25.82 -7.53 -9.72
C ASP A 185 -26.27 -8.27 -8.45
N SER A 186 -26.58 -7.53 -7.38
CA SER A 186 -26.92 -8.12 -6.08
C SER A 186 -28.41 -8.38 -5.95
N ARG A 187 -28.79 -9.55 -5.42
CA ARG A 187 -30.15 -9.83 -4.97
C ARG A 187 -30.39 -9.23 -3.58
N PRO A 188 -31.65 -9.09 -3.15
CA PRO A 188 -31.95 -8.56 -1.81
C PRO A 188 -31.28 -9.32 -0.66
N GLU A 189 -31.04 -10.62 -0.83
CA GLU A 189 -30.35 -11.49 0.13
C GLU A 189 -28.83 -11.48 0.03
N ASP A 190 -28.25 -10.92 -1.03
CA ASP A 190 -26.81 -10.87 -1.22
C ASP A 190 -26.20 -9.70 -0.43
N MET A 191 -24.91 -9.82 -0.12
CA MET A 191 -24.15 -8.68 0.39
C MET A 191 -24.06 -7.63 -0.71
N PRO A 192 -24.36 -6.34 -0.44
CA PRO A 192 -24.28 -5.31 -1.47
C PRO A 192 -22.83 -5.08 -1.90
N LEU A 193 -22.69 -4.42 -3.05
CA LEU A 193 -21.43 -3.89 -3.55
C LEU A 193 -21.21 -2.47 -3.01
N SER A 194 -19.96 -2.07 -2.78
CA SER A 194 -19.60 -0.77 -2.19
C SER A 194 -18.61 0.01 -3.02
N GLY A 195 -18.89 1.30 -3.22
CA GLY A 195 -17.95 2.25 -3.80
C GLY A 195 -16.81 2.66 -2.85
N LEU A 196 -16.80 2.20 -1.58
CA LEU A 196 -15.78 2.60 -0.61
C LEU A 196 -14.37 2.18 -1.05
N GLY A 197 -14.20 0.92 -1.44
CA GLY A 197 -12.94 0.39 -1.94
C GLY A 197 -12.42 1.08 -3.19
N PRO A 198 -13.19 1.05 -4.31
CA PRO A 198 -12.81 1.74 -5.54
C PRO A 198 -12.53 3.24 -5.35
N ALA A 199 -13.32 3.93 -4.53
CA ALA A 199 -13.08 5.34 -4.19
C ALA A 199 -11.81 5.54 -3.37
N ALA A 200 -11.52 4.66 -2.40
CA ALA A 200 -10.31 4.71 -1.59
C ALA A 200 -9.06 4.49 -2.45
N PHE A 201 -9.09 3.51 -3.35
CA PHE A 201 -8.03 3.28 -4.33
C PHE A 201 -7.81 4.52 -5.22
N SER A 202 -8.89 5.06 -5.79
CA SER A 202 -8.84 6.24 -6.66
C SER A 202 -8.31 7.48 -5.95
N LEU A 203 -8.73 7.72 -4.71
CA LEU A 203 -8.17 8.82 -3.90
C LEU A 203 -6.70 8.57 -3.56
N GLY A 204 -6.31 7.32 -3.26
CA GLY A 204 -4.91 6.93 -3.06
C GLY A 204 -4.02 7.30 -4.25
N ILE A 205 -4.46 7.01 -5.48
CA ILE A 205 -3.76 7.41 -6.71
C ILE A 205 -3.64 8.95 -6.81
N LEU A 206 -4.71 9.70 -6.55
CA LEU A 206 -4.66 11.17 -6.56
C LEU A 206 -3.73 11.74 -5.48
N MET A 207 -3.59 11.06 -4.35
CA MET A 207 -2.66 11.41 -3.28
C MET A 207 -1.19 11.07 -3.60
N GLY A 208 -0.95 10.33 -4.70
CA GLY A 208 0.39 9.93 -5.14
C GLY A 208 0.85 8.57 -4.64
N MET A 209 -0.05 7.73 -4.12
CA MET A 209 0.29 6.35 -3.77
C MET A 209 0.56 5.53 -5.05
N PRO A 210 1.70 4.83 -5.17
CA PRO A 210 1.98 3.99 -6.32
C PRO A 210 1.17 2.69 -6.29
N THR A 211 0.93 2.10 -7.47
CA THR A 211 0.27 0.79 -7.57
C THR A 211 1.22 -0.33 -7.14
N THR A 212 0.65 -1.37 -6.53
CA THR A 212 1.40 -2.53 -6.01
C THR A 212 0.99 -3.87 -6.63
N TYR A 213 0.02 -3.87 -7.56
CA TYR A 213 -0.23 -4.98 -8.49
C TYR A 213 0.67 -4.86 -9.73
N ASP A 214 0.91 -5.96 -10.45
CA ASP A 214 1.70 -5.93 -11.69
C ASP A 214 0.84 -5.50 -12.90
N LEU A 215 1.06 -4.27 -13.38
CA LEU A 215 0.39 -3.74 -14.59
C LEU A 215 0.65 -4.56 -15.86
N SER A 216 1.70 -5.38 -15.91
CA SER A 216 1.95 -6.26 -17.05
C SER A 216 1.08 -7.53 -17.03
N GLY A 217 0.41 -7.81 -15.91
CA GLY A 217 -0.45 -8.98 -15.69
C GLY A 217 0.31 -10.31 -15.63
N ARG A 218 1.63 -10.29 -15.45
CA ARG A 218 2.44 -11.52 -15.35
C ARG A 218 2.38 -12.11 -13.95
N THR A 219 2.28 -11.27 -12.94
CA THR A 219 2.03 -11.64 -11.55
C THR A 219 0.81 -10.89 -11.01
N SER A 220 0.42 -11.16 -9.77
CA SER A 220 -0.60 -10.38 -9.08
C SER A 220 -0.01 -9.23 -8.26
N GLY A 221 1.30 -8.98 -8.36
CA GLY A 221 2.02 -8.08 -7.47
C GLY A 221 1.87 -8.54 -6.02
N VAL A 222 1.25 -7.72 -5.17
CA VAL A 222 1.03 -8.06 -3.75
C VAL A 222 -0.37 -8.65 -3.45
N GLY A 223 -1.18 -8.96 -4.47
CA GLY A 223 -2.48 -9.61 -4.29
C GLY A 223 -3.46 -8.73 -3.51
N MET A 224 -4.27 -9.32 -2.62
CA MET A 224 -5.22 -8.59 -1.79
C MET A 224 -4.59 -7.88 -0.59
N TRP A 225 -3.27 -7.97 -0.38
CA TRP A 225 -2.62 -7.50 0.85
C TRP A 225 -2.36 -5.99 0.96
N ASP A 226 -2.76 -5.22 -0.05
CA ASP A 226 -2.58 -3.77 -0.11
C ASP A 226 -3.81 -3.10 -0.79
N LEU A 227 -4.21 -1.92 -0.29
CA LEU A 227 -5.19 -1.05 -0.94
C LEU A 227 -4.84 -0.84 -2.41
N MET A 228 -3.58 -0.50 -2.69
CA MET A 228 -3.07 -0.13 -4.02
C MET A 228 -2.82 -1.32 -4.93
N SER A 229 -3.32 -2.50 -4.55
CA SER A 229 -3.42 -3.75 -5.31
C SER A 229 -4.88 -4.20 -5.31
N TYR A 230 -5.18 -5.50 -5.39
CA TYR A 230 -6.54 -6.01 -5.42
C TYR A 230 -7.30 -5.88 -4.09
N GLY A 231 -6.64 -5.38 -3.04
CA GLY A 231 -7.21 -5.21 -1.71
C GLY A 231 -8.32 -4.16 -1.62
N PHE A 232 -8.46 -3.27 -2.62
CA PHE A 232 -9.60 -2.34 -2.71
C PHE A 232 -10.96 -3.08 -2.77
N SER A 233 -11.00 -4.26 -3.38
CA SER A 233 -12.22 -5.04 -3.60
C SER A 233 -12.63 -5.90 -2.40
N ASN A 234 -11.86 -5.89 -1.32
CA ASN A 234 -12.08 -6.76 -0.18
C ASN A 234 -13.47 -6.53 0.46
N TYR A 235 -14.18 -7.62 0.76
CA TYR A 235 -15.59 -7.62 1.16
C TYR A 235 -16.50 -6.80 0.22
N LEU A 236 -16.35 -7.01 -1.10
CA LEU A 236 -17.10 -6.29 -2.13
C LEU A 236 -16.96 -4.77 -2.01
N GLY A 237 -15.78 -4.31 -1.55
CA GLY A 237 -15.45 -2.91 -1.35
C GLY A 237 -15.78 -2.33 0.03
N PHE A 238 -16.49 -3.06 0.92
CA PHE A 238 -16.88 -2.52 2.23
C PHE A 238 -15.77 -2.55 3.28
N LEU A 239 -14.75 -3.38 3.10
CA LEU A 239 -13.61 -3.47 4.02
C LEU A 239 -12.29 -3.47 3.24
N PRO A 240 -11.96 -2.37 2.53
CA PRO A 240 -10.76 -2.29 1.72
C PRO A 240 -9.52 -2.53 2.58
N MET A 241 -8.51 -3.17 2.01
CA MET A 241 -7.29 -3.39 2.76
C MET A 241 -6.57 -2.09 3.09
N PRO A 242 -5.95 -1.96 4.28
CA PRO A 242 -5.03 -0.85 4.53
C PRO A 242 -3.87 -0.87 3.52
N PRO A 243 -3.32 0.28 3.16
CA PRO A 243 -2.08 0.32 2.38
C PRO A 243 -0.95 -0.41 3.12
N SER A 244 -0.04 -1.04 2.38
CA SER A 244 1.15 -1.68 2.98
C SER A 244 2.00 -0.68 3.75
N GLY A 245 2.86 -1.20 4.63
CA GLY A 245 3.78 -0.41 5.44
C GLY A 245 4.73 0.41 4.59
N TYR A 246 5.08 -0.06 3.39
CA TYR A 246 5.82 0.74 2.42
C TYR A 246 5.04 2.00 2.03
N ILE A 247 3.78 1.84 1.58
CA ILE A 247 2.92 2.97 1.20
C ILE A 247 2.70 3.90 2.40
N LYS A 248 2.38 3.37 3.59
CA LYS A 248 2.21 4.20 4.79
C LYS A 248 3.49 4.96 5.16
N MET A 249 4.67 4.38 4.96
CA MET A 249 5.95 5.06 5.20
C MET A 249 6.15 6.22 4.20
N GLU A 250 5.91 5.99 2.91
CA GLU A 250 6.02 7.03 1.86
C GLU A 250 5.03 8.18 2.07
N MET A 251 3.81 7.87 2.56
CA MET A 251 2.80 8.86 2.90
C MET A 251 3.07 9.61 4.22
N GLY A 252 4.12 9.22 4.96
CA GLY A 252 4.43 9.78 6.28
C GLY A 252 3.43 9.39 7.37
N TRP A 253 2.68 8.29 7.17
CA TRP A 253 1.69 7.78 8.11
C TRP A 253 2.26 6.77 9.11
N ALA A 254 3.45 6.23 8.83
CA ALA A 254 4.17 5.32 9.72
C ALA A 254 5.66 5.68 9.71
N ASP A 255 6.28 5.69 10.90
CA ASP A 255 7.73 5.79 11.05
C ASP A 255 8.27 4.44 11.53
N PRO A 256 9.06 3.71 10.72
CA PRO A 256 9.45 2.36 11.07
C PRO A 256 10.48 2.32 12.21
N VAL A 257 10.24 1.44 13.18
CA VAL A 257 11.23 1.11 14.21
C VAL A 257 12.33 0.26 13.60
N LEU A 258 13.56 0.78 13.60
CA LEU A 258 14.71 0.04 13.11
C LEU A 258 15.08 -1.12 14.06
N MET A 259 15.15 -2.32 13.49
CA MET A 259 15.60 -3.55 14.15
C MET A 259 17.07 -3.81 13.80
N ASP A 260 17.96 -3.10 14.47
CA ASP A 260 19.41 -3.02 14.19
C ASP A 260 20.30 -3.77 15.20
N ARG A 261 19.69 -4.53 16.10
CA ARG A 261 20.39 -5.27 17.15
C ARG A 261 19.76 -6.61 17.41
N LYS A 262 20.55 -7.54 17.95
CA LYS A 262 20.06 -8.83 18.43
C LYS A 262 19.16 -8.63 19.64
N GLY A 263 18.06 -9.37 19.71
CA GLY A 263 17.15 -9.31 20.84
C GLY A 263 15.71 -9.67 20.47
N LEU A 264 14.85 -9.66 21.49
CA LEU A 264 13.41 -9.80 21.32
C LEU A 264 12.81 -8.41 21.05
N PHE A 265 12.06 -8.30 19.96
CA PHE A 265 11.23 -7.13 19.66
C PHE A 265 9.78 -7.53 19.88
N ILE A 266 9.05 -6.67 20.61
CA ILE A 266 7.60 -6.77 20.73
C ILE A 266 7.01 -5.95 19.60
N LEU A 267 6.07 -6.54 18.87
CA LEU A 267 5.41 -5.92 17.75
C LEU A 267 4.01 -5.49 18.19
N GLU A 268 3.73 -4.22 17.98
CA GLU A 268 2.41 -3.61 18.12
C GLU A 268 1.64 -3.70 16.80
N PRO A 269 0.30 -3.76 16.83
CA PRO A 269 -0.54 -3.89 15.64
C PRO A 269 -0.27 -2.84 14.57
N PHE A 270 -0.27 -3.26 13.31
CA PHE A 270 0.14 -2.40 12.19
C PHE A 270 -0.78 -1.20 11.93
N SER A 271 -2.08 -1.33 12.20
CA SER A 271 -3.07 -0.28 11.96
C SER A 271 -3.56 0.30 13.27
N CYS A 272 -3.75 1.62 13.26
CA CYS A 272 -4.41 2.34 14.35
C CYS A 272 -5.89 1.96 14.40
N ASP A 273 -6.46 2.03 15.60
CA ASP A 273 -7.91 2.08 15.81
C ASP A 273 -8.26 3.44 16.42
N VAL A 274 -8.59 4.40 15.55
CA VAL A 274 -8.84 5.79 15.93
C VAL A 274 -10.16 5.91 16.67
N LYS A 275 -11.13 5.05 16.34
CA LYS A 275 -12.49 5.13 16.86
C LYS A 275 -12.58 4.64 18.29
N GLU A 276 -12.00 3.48 18.59
CA GLU A 276 -11.99 2.91 19.93
C GLU A 276 -10.80 3.39 20.77
N ASN A 277 -9.82 4.06 20.13
CA ASN A 277 -8.61 4.61 20.76
C ASN A 277 -7.84 3.55 21.58
N THR A 278 -7.80 2.36 21.01
CA THR A 278 -7.29 1.13 21.60
C THR A 278 -5.85 0.85 21.13
N TRP A 279 -5.49 1.26 19.90
CA TRP A 279 -4.14 1.16 19.33
C TRP A 279 -3.65 2.52 18.81
N ASN A 280 -2.47 2.93 19.23
CA ASN A 280 -1.96 4.28 19.01
C ASN A 280 -0.97 4.36 17.83
N GLY A 281 -1.50 4.52 16.63
CA GLY A 281 -0.74 4.83 15.43
C GLY A 281 -0.43 3.61 14.57
N ASN A 282 0.33 3.84 13.50
CA ASN A 282 0.74 2.80 12.56
C ASN A 282 2.12 2.25 12.96
N HIS A 283 2.16 1.03 13.48
CA HIS A 283 3.41 0.42 13.96
C HIS A 283 4.06 -0.42 12.87
N LEU A 284 5.28 -0.04 12.49
CA LEU A 284 6.04 -0.68 11.41
C LEU A 284 7.46 -0.93 11.90
N TYR A 285 8.08 -2.02 11.45
CA TYR A 285 9.44 -2.38 11.86
C TYR A 285 10.30 -2.65 10.63
N LYS A 286 11.56 -2.22 10.65
CA LYS A 286 12.45 -2.28 9.48
C LYS A 286 13.75 -2.98 9.79
N ILE A 287 14.21 -3.84 8.89
CA ILE A 287 15.57 -4.41 8.92
C ILE A 287 16.25 -4.13 7.58
N VAL A 288 17.40 -3.45 7.62
CA VAL A 288 18.16 -3.13 6.40
C VAL A 288 19.09 -4.30 6.04
N ILE A 289 19.09 -4.71 4.77
CA ILE A 289 19.94 -5.81 4.27
C ILE A 289 21.01 -5.39 3.28
N GLY A 290 20.85 -4.21 2.67
CA GLY A 290 21.77 -3.67 1.67
C GLY A 290 21.54 -2.19 1.38
N GLY A 291 22.37 -1.62 0.51
CA GLY A 291 22.16 -0.26 0.01
C GLY A 291 20.95 -0.23 -0.91
N GLY A 292 19.80 0.18 -0.40
CA GLY A 292 18.53 0.21 -1.15
C GLY A 292 17.62 -0.99 -0.93
N GLU A 293 18.03 -2.00 -0.14
CA GLU A 293 17.22 -3.19 0.12
C GLU A 293 16.99 -3.40 1.62
N TYR A 294 15.73 -3.70 2.00
CA TYR A 294 15.33 -3.90 3.39
C TYR A 294 14.04 -4.72 3.49
N PHE A 295 13.80 -5.29 4.68
CA PHE A 295 12.53 -5.89 5.03
C PHE A 295 11.69 -4.96 5.92
N LEU A 296 10.38 -4.93 5.70
CA LEU A 296 9.41 -4.33 6.61
C LEU A 296 8.55 -5.42 7.25
N LEU A 297 8.34 -5.33 8.56
CA LEU A 297 7.51 -6.26 9.30
C LEU A 297 6.25 -5.53 9.78
N GLU A 298 5.10 -6.13 9.51
CA GLU A 298 3.81 -5.70 10.03
C GLU A 298 3.23 -6.81 10.88
N TYR A 299 2.92 -6.50 12.13
CA TYR A 299 2.12 -7.40 12.95
C TYR A 299 0.65 -7.10 12.69
N ARG A 300 0.03 -7.93 11.87
CA ARG A 300 -1.38 -7.90 11.54
C ARG A 300 -2.09 -8.76 12.57
N ASN A 301 -2.45 -8.14 13.69
CA ASN A 301 -3.17 -8.80 14.79
C ASN A 301 -4.64 -9.10 14.47
N GLY A 302 -5.06 -8.77 13.25
CA GLY A 302 -6.41 -8.99 12.82
C GLY A 302 -7.39 -7.90 13.25
N GLN A 303 -7.09 -6.65 12.91
CA GLN A 303 -8.01 -5.53 13.03
C GLN A 303 -8.17 -4.90 11.65
N GLY A 304 -9.34 -4.43 11.21
CA GLY A 304 -10.42 -3.85 12.03
C GLY A 304 -11.49 -4.79 12.60
N ILE A 305 -11.90 -4.45 13.83
CA ILE A 305 -12.88 -5.14 14.69
C ILE A 305 -12.51 -6.59 15.03
N GLU A 306 -11.85 -6.74 16.18
CA GLU A 306 -11.66 -7.95 17.00
C GLU A 306 -11.23 -9.30 16.38
N GLU A 307 -11.20 -9.52 15.06
CA GLU A 307 -10.76 -10.75 14.38
C GLU A 307 -10.19 -10.50 12.97
N SER A 308 -9.37 -11.45 12.45
CA SER A 308 -8.30 -11.18 11.47
C SER A 308 -8.61 -11.01 10.00
N PHE A 309 -7.59 -10.76 9.18
CA PHE A 309 -7.75 -10.64 7.73
C PHE A 309 -8.48 -11.88 7.15
N GLN A 310 -9.60 -11.65 6.46
CA GLN A 310 -10.74 -12.57 6.26
C GLN A 310 -11.65 -12.77 7.49
N ALA A 311 -11.96 -11.67 8.18
CA ALA A 311 -12.57 -11.69 9.51
C ALA A 311 -13.97 -12.23 9.51
N PHE A 312 -14.71 -12.14 8.41
CA PHE A 312 -16.12 -12.46 8.39
C PHE A 312 -16.51 -13.43 7.29
N SER A 313 -17.38 -14.37 7.64
CA SER A 313 -18.22 -15.09 6.69
C SER A 313 -19.60 -14.43 6.65
N TYR A 314 -20.07 -14.10 5.46
CA TYR A 314 -21.44 -13.62 5.30
C TYR A 314 -22.44 -14.76 5.51
N LEU A 315 -23.30 -14.66 6.52
CA LEU A 315 -24.30 -15.69 6.86
C LEU A 315 -25.67 -15.43 6.22
N GLY A 316 -25.88 -14.26 5.65
CA GLY A 316 -27.17 -13.80 5.13
C GLY A 316 -27.70 -12.58 5.86
N ARG A 317 -28.98 -12.26 5.62
CA ARG A 317 -29.68 -11.15 6.26
C ARG A 317 -30.51 -11.58 7.45
N ASP A 318 -30.55 -10.72 8.48
CA ASP A 318 -31.56 -10.75 9.53
C ASP A 318 -32.27 -9.39 9.59
N GLY A 319 -33.47 -9.36 9.01
CA GLY A 319 -34.20 -8.13 8.74
C GLY A 319 -33.37 -7.15 7.90
N ASP A 320 -33.00 -6.05 8.54
CA ASP A 320 -32.31 -4.93 7.93
C ASP A 320 -30.77 -5.02 8.01
N TYR A 321 -30.25 -6.06 8.65
CA TYR A 321 -28.81 -6.22 8.88
C TYR A 321 -28.21 -7.34 8.02
N TYR A 322 -26.95 -7.16 7.64
CA TYR A 322 -26.11 -8.17 7.01
C TYR A 322 -25.28 -8.84 8.10
N ILE A 323 -25.47 -10.15 8.29
CA ILE A 323 -24.84 -10.89 9.38
C ILE A 323 -23.48 -11.41 8.93
N MET A 324 -22.45 -10.90 9.59
CA MET A 324 -21.04 -11.14 9.34
C MET A 324 -20.49 -11.94 10.52
N GLU A 325 -20.29 -13.25 10.36
CA GLU A 325 -19.76 -14.12 11.41
C GLU A 325 -18.24 -14.04 11.48
N PRO A 326 -17.66 -13.64 12.61
CA PRO A 326 -16.22 -13.67 12.81
C PRO A 326 -15.65 -15.08 12.54
N THR A 327 -14.61 -15.20 11.72
CA THR A 327 -14.03 -16.51 11.39
C THR A 327 -12.87 -16.84 12.32
N GLU A 328 -12.97 -17.97 13.04
CA GLU A 328 -11.87 -18.50 13.89
C GLU A 328 -10.57 -18.81 13.10
N ARG A 329 -10.60 -18.73 11.77
CA ARG A 329 -9.46 -18.94 10.85
C ARG A 329 -8.64 -17.69 10.64
N ALA A 330 -9.20 -16.56 11.00
CA ALA A 330 -8.53 -15.29 11.03
C ALA A 330 -7.60 -15.38 12.26
N LEU A 331 -6.35 -15.79 12.02
CA LEU A 331 -5.31 -15.78 13.02
C LEU A 331 -4.43 -14.56 12.80
N PRO A 332 -3.95 -13.93 13.88
CA PRO A 332 -2.94 -12.90 13.80
C PRO A 332 -1.72 -13.42 13.05
N GLY A 333 -1.11 -12.55 12.25
CA GLY A 333 0.00 -12.88 11.37
C GLY A 333 1.05 -11.77 11.34
N ILE A 334 2.28 -12.12 11.01
CA ILE A 334 3.33 -11.15 10.69
C ILE A 334 3.59 -11.25 9.19
N THR A 335 3.36 -10.16 8.45
CA THR A 335 3.85 -10.08 7.07
C THR A 335 5.26 -9.54 7.06
N ILE A 336 6.06 -10.03 6.12
CA ILE A 336 7.42 -9.56 5.86
C ILE A 336 7.46 -9.09 4.41
N TRP A 337 7.68 -7.79 4.21
CA TRP A 337 7.77 -7.20 2.88
C TRP A 337 9.24 -7.02 2.50
N HIS A 338 9.68 -7.54 1.37
CA HIS A 338 10.97 -7.22 0.79
C HIS A 338 10.83 -5.97 -0.08
N VAL A 339 11.60 -4.94 0.25
CA VAL A 339 11.63 -3.70 -0.51
C VAL A 339 12.97 -3.54 -1.20
N ASN A 340 12.94 -3.28 -2.50
CA ASN A 340 14.09 -2.92 -3.31
C ASN A 340 13.91 -1.54 -3.96
N SER A 341 14.53 -0.53 -3.35
CA SER A 341 14.49 0.86 -3.80
C SER A 341 15.12 1.07 -5.19
N ASP A 342 16.08 0.24 -5.60
CA ASP A 342 16.69 0.35 -6.93
C ASP A 342 15.69 -0.08 -8.02
N ILE A 343 14.86 -1.10 -7.75
CA ILE A 343 13.79 -1.52 -8.66
C ILE A 343 12.66 -0.50 -8.69
N ILE A 344 12.24 0.00 -7.52
CA ILE A 344 11.21 1.05 -7.42
C ILE A 344 11.60 2.30 -8.20
N ALA A 345 12.88 2.70 -8.17
CA ALA A 345 13.36 3.86 -8.91
C ALA A 345 13.24 3.74 -10.44
N LEU A 346 13.05 2.52 -10.98
CA LEU A 346 12.87 2.28 -12.42
C LEU A 346 11.44 2.60 -12.87
N ASP A 347 10.45 2.40 -12.00
CA ASP A 347 9.03 2.72 -12.22
C ASP A 347 8.36 3.10 -10.89
N PRO A 348 8.51 4.36 -10.44
CA PRO A 348 8.02 4.79 -9.13
C PRO A 348 6.49 4.84 -9.04
N SER A 349 5.78 4.80 -10.18
CA SER A 349 4.32 4.75 -10.24
C SER A 349 3.75 3.33 -10.10
N ASN A 350 4.56 2.32 -10.42
CA ASN A 350 4.16 0.92 -10.37
C ASN A 350 5.28 0.06 -9.79
N LEU A 351 5.14 -0.27 -8.50
CA LEU A 351 6.21 -0.90 -7.74
C LEU A 351 6.51 -2.32 -8.21
N ASN A 352 5.55 -2.99 -8.86
CA ASN A 352 5.68 -4.36 -9.34
C ASN A 352 5.45 -4.39 -10.85
N GLY A 353 6.42 -4.87 -11.63
CA GLY A 353 6.29 -4.76 -13.07
C GLY A 353 7.37 -5.44 -13.90
N LEU A 354 7.58 -4.88 -15.10
CA LEU A 354 8.58 -5.39 -16.04
C LEU A 354 10.01 -5.35 -15.50
N ALA A 355 10.29 -4.38 -14.63
CA ALA A 355 11.60 -4.14 -14.03
C ALA A 355 11.95 -5.12 -12.89
N GLY A 356 10.97 -5.86 -12.38
CA GLY A 356 11.10 -6.72 -11.19
C GLY A 356 10.08 -6.37 -10.13
N LYS A 357 10.28 -6.91 -8.92
CA LYS A 357 9.47 -6.58 -7.74
C LYS A 357 10.18 -5.54 -6.89
N GLY A 358 9.68 -4.32 -6.89
CA GLY A 358 10.14 -3.29 -5.97
C GLY A 358 9.60 -3.51 -4.55
N LEU A 359 8.40 -4.10 -4.44
CA LEU A 359 7.75 -4.46 -3.20
C LEU A 359 7.19 -5.88 -3.30
N ASP A 360 7.81 -6.84 -2.62
CA ASP A 360 7.38 -8.23 -2.56
C ASP A 360 6.85 -8.60 -1.17
N LEU A 361 5.85 -9.47 -1.12
CA LEU A 361 5.43 -10.10 0.12
C LEU A 361 6.11 -11.47 0.22
N GLU A 362 6.92 -11.66 1.25
CA GLU A 362 7.52 -12.97 1.51
C GLU A 362 6.46 -13.93 2.05
N GLU A 363 5.87 -14.74 1.16
CA GLU A 363 4.78 -15.67 1.47
C GLU A 363 5.30 -16.78 2.39
N ALA A 364 4.91 -16.76 3.67
CA ALA A 364 5.50 -17.60 4.71
C ALA A 364 5.48 -19.11 4.43
N ASP A 365 4.50 -19.59 3.66
CA ASP A 365 4.39 -20.98 3.25
C ASP A 365 5.32 -21.42 2.10
N GLY A 366 5.98 -20.44 1.47
CA GLY A 366 6.94 -20.62 0.39
C GLY A 366 6.32 -21.09 -0.92
N LEU A 367 5.01 -20.92 -1.14
CA LEU A 367 4.35 -21.30 -2.38
C LEU A 367 4.55 -20.28 -3.51
N ASN A 368 4.85 -19.02 -3.15
CA ASN A 368 5.05 -17.90 -4.07
C ASN A 368 3.89 -17.81 -5.09
N ASP A 369 2.67 -17.79 -4.58
CA ASP A 369 1.44 -17.78 -5.36
C ASP A 369 1.18 -16.41 -5.99
N LEU A 370 1.62 -15.33 -5.32
CA LEU A 370 1.47 -13.97 -5.81
C LEU A 370 2.28 -13.71 -7.09
N ASP A 371 3.28 -14.57 -7.37
CA ASP A 371 4.02 -14.62 -8.63
C ASP A 371 3.25 -15.17 -9.83
N ARG A 372 2.02 -15.66 -9.61
CA ARG A 372 1.14 -16.15 -10.66
C ARG A 372 0.28 -15.01 -11.19
N ALA A 373 -0.20 -15.15 -12.42
CA ALA A 373 -1.12 -14.18 -12.99
C ALA A 373 -2.46 -14.20 -12.24
N ILE A 374 -3.15 -13.06 -12.22
CA ILE A 374 -4.48 -12.98 -11.62
C ILE A 374 -5.43 -14.02 -12.24
N GLY A 375 -6.16 -14.72 -11.37
CA GLY A 375 -7.10 -15.79 -11.74
C GLY A 375 -6.51 -17.20 -11.56
N ASP A 376 -5.20 -17.33 -11.41
CA ASP A 376 -4.57 -18.59 -10.98
C ASP A 376 -4.85 -18.87 -9.48
N THR A 377 -4.87 -20.14 -9.10
CA THR A 377 -5.07 -20.54 -7.69
C THR A 377 -4.01 -19.90 -6.80
N GLY A 378 -4.44 -19.24 -5.73
CA GLY A 378 -3.58 -18.57 -4.75
C GLY A 378 -3.10 -17.18 -5.18
N SER A 379 -3.33 -16.76 -6.43
CA SER A 379 -2.79 -15.50 -6.98
C SER A 379 -3.28 -14.22 -6.28
N LEU A 380 -4.24 -14.30 -5.37
CA LEU A 380 -4.71 -13.16 -4.56
C LEU A 380 -4.10 -13.13 -3.15
N GLY A 381 -3.29 -14.12 -2.80
CA GLY A 381 -2.76 -14.33 -1.46
C GLY A 381 -3.76 -15.01 -0.53
N ASP A 382 -3.26 -15.58 0.55
CA ASP A 382 -4.07 -16.16 1.61
C ASP A 382 -3.38 -16.09 2.97
N ARG A 383 -4.09 -16.47 4.04
CA ARG A 383 -3.57 -16.39 5.42
C ARG A 383 -2.25 -17.15 5.66
N LEU A 384 -1.87 -18.08 4.80
CA LEU A 384 -0.62 -18.85 4.88
C LEU A 384 0.60 -18.01 4.44
N ASP A 385 0.38 -16.87 3.80
CA ASP A 385 1.42 -15.88 3.49
C ASP A 385 1.99 -15.23 4.76
N CYS A 386 1.29 -15.35 5.90
CA CYS A 386 1.68 -14.74 7.17
C CYS A 386 2.51 -15.66 8.06
N PHE A 387 3.62 -15.14 8.58
CA PHE A 387 4.42 -15.79 9.63
C PHE A 387 3.66 -15.79 10.96
N ASN A 388 3.79 -16.86 11.74
CA ASN A 388 3.08 -17.02 13.01
C ASN A 388 3.76 -18.04 13.94
N SER A 389 3.27 -18.16 15.17
CA SER A 389 3.86 -19.03 16.21
C SER A 389 3.73 -20.53 15.95
N GLY A 390 2.90 -20.94 14.98
CA GLY A 390 2.58 -22.33 14.70
C GLY A 390 3.49 -22.94 13.65
N THR A 391 3.30 -22.55 12.40
CA THR A 391 3.87 -23.27 11.24
C THR A 391 5.09 -22.56 10.65
N TRP A 392 5.08 -21.23 10.59
CA TRP A 392 6.12 -20.42 9.95
C TRP A 392 6.64 -19.38 10.92
N ASN A 393 7.50 -19.84 11.84
CA ASN A 393 8.02 -19.01 12.94
C ASN A 393 9.51 -18.62 12.76
N ILE A 394 10.05 -18.80 11.56
CA ILE A 394 11.46 -18.56 11.21
C ILE A 394 11.58 -17.98 9.80
N PHE A 395 12.46 -17.00 9.63
CA PHE A 395 12.80 -16.39 8.34
C PHE A 395 14.31 -16.11 8.31
N THR A 396 15.04 -16.79 7.41
CA THR A 396 16.51 -16.72 7.26
C THR A 396 16.91 -16.89 5.80
N ASP A 397 18.20 -16.71 5.48
CA ASP A 397 18.75 -17.04 4.16
C ASP A 397 18.48 -18.50 3.71
N GLU A 398 18.24 -19.42 4.66
CA GLU A 398 18.04 -20.84 4.41
C GLU A 398 16.57 -21.28 4.39
N THR A 399 15.63 -20.38 4.68
CA THR A 399 14.19 -20.70 4.62
C THR A 399 13.65 -20.58 3.19
N SER A 400 12.43 -21.06 2.99
CA SER A 400 11.61 -20.78 1.81
C SER A 400 10.29 -20.24 2.38
N PRO A 401 10.02 -18.93 2.28
CA PRO A 401 10.77 -17.91 1.53
C PRO A 401 12.13 -17.56 2.17
N SER A 402 13.07 -17.04 1.38
CA SER A 402 14.46 -16.82 1.78
C SER A 402 14.72 -15.34 2.09
N ALA A 403 15.48 -15.07 3.16
CA ALA A 403 15.89 -13.71 3.49
C ALA A 403 17.04 -13.16 2.62
N CYS A 404 17.40 -13.79 1.49
CA CYS A 404 18.46 -13.28 0.61
C CYS A 404 18.07 -11.97 -0.08
N ASP A 405 19.06 -11.19 -0.53
CA ASP A 405 18.84 -10.04 -1.42
C ASP A 405 18.33 -10.51 -2.79
N ASP A 406 17.80 -9.60 -3.60
CA ASP A 406 17.21 -9.93 -4.92
C ASP A 406 18.20 -10.55 -5.93
N ARG A 407 19.50 -10.49 -5.64
CA ARG A 407 20.56 -11.10 -6.46
C ARG A 407 20.97 -12.48 -5.92
N GLY A 408 20.28 -13.00 -4.91
CA GLY A 408 20.58 -14.25 -4.22
C GLY A 408 21.77 -14.14 -3.25
N GLY A 409 22.20 -12.93 -2.91
CA GLY A 409 23.21 -12.65 -1.91
C GLY A 409 22.63 -12.82 -0.51
N ARG A 410 23.33 -13.57 0.34
CA ARG A 410 22.93 -13.77 1.75
C ARG A 410 22.77 -12.44 2.49
N SER A 411 21.61 -12.20 3.09
CA SER A 411 21.40 -11.05 3.97
C SER A 411 21.96 -11.28 5.36
N GLY A 412 22.19 -12.53 5.78
CA GLY A 412 22.66 -12.85 7.13
C GLY A 412 21.62 -12.54 8.22
N ILE A 413 20.38 -12.20 7.86
CA ILE A 413 19.28 -12.04 8.80
C ILE A 413 18.86 -13.40 9.32
N ARG A 414 18.58 -13.45 10.62
CA ARG A 414 17.95 -14.60 11.25
C ARG A 414 16.85 -14.13 12.20
N LEU A 415 15.61 -14.25 11.74
CA LEU A 415 14.42 -14.01 12.53
C LEU A 415 13.86 -15.34 12.99
N THR A 416 13.70 -15.51 14.29
CA THR A 416 13.12 -16.71 14.90
C THR A 416 12.04 -16.32 15.89
N ASN A 417 11.26 -17.31 16.32
CA ASN A 417 10.16 -17.11 17.24
C ASN A 417 9.22 -15.99 16.77
N LEU A 418 8.99 -15.90 15.45
CA LEU A 418 7.94 -15.03 14.92
C LEU A 418 6.62 -15.53 15.52
N ARG A 419 6.07 -14.74 16.44
CA ARG A 419 4.89 -15.07 17.22
C ARG A 419 3.86 -14.01 16.95
N ALA A 420 2.71 -14.45 16.48
CA ALA A 420 1.54 -13.63 16.28
C ALA A 420 0.42 -14.28 17.08
N GLU A 421 0.04 -13.66 18.19
CA GLU A 421 -1.12 -14.02 19.01
C GLU A 421 -2.12 -12.87 19.00
N ARG A 422 -3.30 -13.01 19.63
CA ARG A 422 -4.38 -12.01 19.50
C ARG A 422 -3.94 -10.61 19.94
N ASP A 423 -3.17 -10.55 21.02
CA ASP A 423 -2.80 -9.30 21.68
C ASP A 423 -1.30 -9.00 21.65
N ILE A 424 -0.49 -9.94 21.15
CA ILE A 424 0.97 -9.85 21.22
C ILE A 424 1.60 -10.37 19.92
N GLY A 425 2.31 -9.48 19.24
CA GLY A 425 3.29 -9.84 18.22
C GLY A 425 4.70 -9.83 18.82
N SER A 426 5.57 -10.73 18.39
CA SER A 426 7.00 -10.67 18.75
C SER A 426 7.87 -11.36 17.71
N VAL A 427 9.12 -10.90 17.59
CA VAL A 427 10.17 -11.55 16.80
C VAL A 427 11.49 -11.54 17.56
N ALA A 428 12.18 -12.67 17.57
CA ALA A 428 13.55 -12.74 18.06
C ALA A 428 14.50 -12.51 16.88
N VAL A 429 15.23 -11.41 16.93
CA VAL A 429 16.28 -11.11 15.98
C VAL A 429 17.57 -11.71 16.51
N GLU A 430 17.98 -12.85 15.96
CA GLU A 430 19.20 -13.55 16.38
C GLU A 430 20.44 -13.10 15.62
N SER A 431 20.22 -12.65 14.39
CA SER A 431 21.22 -12.02 13.57
C SER A 431 20.53 -10.89 12.83
N VAL A 432 20.91 -9.66 13.19
CA VAL A 432 20.84 -8.54 12.26
C VAL A 432 22.11 -8.60 11.45
N ARG A 433 22.05 -8.38 10.13
CA ARG A 433 23.24 -7.87 9.46
C ARG A 433 23.28 -6.38 9.81
N PRO A 434 24.06 -6.02 10.86
CA PRO A 434 25.45 -5.72 10.58
C PRO A 434 26.41 -6.06 11.73
N ASP A 435 26.95 -7.28 11.78
CA ASP A 435 28.12 -7.59 12.65
C ASP A 435 29.35 -8.12 11.87
N PHE A 436 29.28 -8.40 10.56
CA PHE A 436 30.45 -8.90 9.80
C PHE A 436 30.56 -8.44 8.33
N PHE A 437 29.89 -7.35 7.97
CA PHE A 437 30.21 -6.54 6.79
C PHE A 437 30.12 -5.10 7.27
N PRO A 438 31.11 -4.23 7.00
CA PRO A 438 31.15 -2.93 7.65
C PRO A 438 29.84 -2.21 7.38
N LEU A 439 29.14 -1.81 8.46
CA LEU A 439 28.13 -0.75 8.46
C LEU A 439 28.62 0.28 7.45
N THR A 440 27.81 0.61 6.45
CA THR A 440 28.13 1.61 5.45
C THR A 440 28.24 2.99 6.11
N ALA A 441 29.31 3.20 6.89
CA ALA A 441 29.89 4.50 7.07
C ALA A 441 30.21 4.99 5.66
N THR A 442 29.60 6.10 5.27
CA THR A 442 29.79 6.69 3.95
C THR A 442 31.29 6.93 3.76
N GLY A 443 31.86 6.41 2.67
CA GLY A 443 33.29 6.57 2.37
C GLY A 443 34.23 5.48 2.89
N ILE A 444 33.73 4.29 3.25
CA ILE A 444 34.57 3.10 3.46
C ILE A 444 35.24 2.70 2.14
N LEU A 445 36.55 2.46 2.19
CA LEU A 445 37.34 2.01 1.05
C LEU A 445 37.67 0.52 1.10
N GLN A 446 38.04 0.00 2.28
CA GLN A 446 38.38 -1.41 2.50
C GLN A 446 37.98 -1.86 3.92
N ALA A 447 37.77 -3.16 4.11
CA ALA A 447 37.42 -3.73 5.41
C ALA A 447 37.91 -5.18 5.58
N THR A 448 38.08 -5.57 6.84
CA THR A 448 38.41 -6.91 7.35
C THR A 448 37.42 -7.26 8.48
N PRO A 449 37.46 -8.48 9.06
CA PRO A 449 36.60 -8.83 10.19
C PRO A 449 36.81 -7.97 11.45
N ASP A 450 38.01 -7.39 11.61
CA ASP A 450 38.41 -6.69 12.84
C ASP A 450 38.49 -5.15 12.63
N PHE A 451 38.68 -4.69 11.38
CA PHE A 451 38.92 -3.27 11.05
C PHE A 451 38.28 -2.82 9.72
N PHE A 452 37.93 -1.54 9.62
CA PHE A 452 37.63 -0.89 8.34
C PHE A 452 38.34 0.46 8.21
N ILE A 453 38.50 0.92 6.96
CA ILE A 453 39.14 2.20 6.66
C ILE A 453 38.28 3.08 5.77
N THR A 454 38.40 4.39 5.98
CA THR A 454 37.86 5.45 5.12
C THR A 454 39.00 6.09 4.30
N LEU A 455 38.77 7.24 3.67
CA LEU A 455 39.79 7.99 2.92
C LEU A 455 41.07 8.31 3.73
N SER A 456 40.98 8.50 5.05
CA SER A 456 42.13 8.94 5.86
C SER A 456 42.20 8.34 7.28
N GLN A 457 41.27 7.45 7.62
CA GLN A 457 41.08 6.99 9.00
C GLN A 457 40.80 5.49 9.09
N VAL A 458 41.24 4.88 10.18
CA VAL A 458 41.02 3.48 10.53
C VAL A 458 40.12 3.38 11.75
N TYR A 459 39.21 2.41 11.70
CA TYR A 459 38.25 2.10 12.75
C TYR A 459 38.26 0.60 13.05
N SER A 460 37.91 0.22 14.28
CA SER A 460 37.49 -1.16 14.56
C SER A 460 36.15 -1.46 13.88
N THR A 461 35.83 -2.73 13.64
CA THR A 461 34.50 -3.12 13.14
C THR A 461 33.35 -2.78 14.07
N GLU A 462 33.62 -2.56 15.36
CA GLU A 462 32.67 -2.02 16.35
C GLU A 462 32.48 -0.48 16.26
N GLY A 463 33.15 0.19 15.31
CA GLY A 463 33.00 1.64 15.05
C GLY A 463 33.91 2.54 15.88
N PHE A 464 34.85 1.99 16.65
CA PHE A 464 35.80 2.80 17.43
C PHE A 464 36.91 3.33 16.52
N PHE A 465 37.11 4.66 16.54
CA PHE A 465 38.25 5.28 15.88
C PHE A 465 39.56 4.76 16.47
N LEU A 466 40.49 4.35 15.61
CA LEU A 466 41.82 3.88 16.01
C LEU A 466 42.87 4.96 15.75
N PHE A 467 43.11 5.30 14.48
CA PHE A 467 44.07 6.33 14.09
C PHE A 467 43.76 6.93 12.72
N SER A 468 44.43 8.05 12.40
CA SER A 468 44.40 8.69 11.08
C SER A 468 45.76 8.52 10.39
N PHE A 469 45.75 8.28 9.08
CA PHE A 469 46.94 8.17 8.23
C PHE A 469 47.09 9.36 7.27
N GLY A 470 46.46 10.49 7.60
CA GLY A 470 46.66 11.76 6.91
C GLY A 470 46.14 11.78 5.47
N ASP A 471 46.98 12.25 4.55
CA ASP A 471 46.70 12.41 3.12
C ASP A 471 47.16 11.21 2.27
N GLU A 472 47.51 10.09 2.91
CA GLU A 472 48.03 8.90 2.26
C GLU A 472 46.94 8.08 1.58
N THR A 473 47.27 7.45 0.46
CA THR A 473 46.35 6.59 -0.29
C THR A 473 46.40 5.18 0.29
N PRO A 474 45.30 4.62 0.83
CA PRO A 474 45.31 3.25 1.31
C PRO A 474 45.33 2.26 0.14
N LEU A 475 46.27 1.33 0.17
CA LEU A 475 46.49 0.34 -0.89
C LEU A 475 45.90 -1.02 -0.51
N LEU A 476 46.15 -1.48 0.72
CA LEU A 476 45.68 -2.78 1.19
C LEU A 476 45.47 -2.76 2.71
N LEU A 477 44.33 -3.27 3.16
CA LEU A 477 44.05 -3.56 4.55
C LEU A 477 44.08 -5.08 4.79
N ASP A 478 44.91 -5.52 5.74
CA ASP A 478 44.96 -6.89 6.26
C ASP A 478 44.62 -6.89 7.75
N ARG A 479 44.44 -8.06 8.37
CA ARG A 479 44.05 -8.22 9.78
C ARG A 479 45.06 -7.66 10.79
N MET A 480 46.29 -7.39 10.37
CA MET A 480 47.35 -6.91 11.27
C MET A 480 48.01 -5.62 10.78
N LEU A 481 47.77 -5.23 9.53
CA LEU A 481 48.56 -4.22 8.84
C LEU A 481 47.67 -3.37 7.92
N LEU A 482 47.99 -2.07 7.85
CA LEU A 482 47.50 -1.18 6.80
C LEU A 482 48.67 -0.73 5.92
N PHE A 483 48.57 -1.01 4.62
CA PHE A 483 49.50 -0.56 3.60
C PHE A 483 48.97 0.71 2.95
N THR A 484 49.74 1.79 2.97
CA THR A 484 49.48 3.01 2.21
C THR A 484 50.56 3.22 1.15
N ASP A 485 50.41 4.25 0.32
CA ASP A 485 51.41 4.68 -0.65
C ASP A 485 52.71 5.25 -0.04
N LYS A 486 52.73 5.58 1.26
CA LYS A 486 53.93 6.07 1.98
C LYS A 486 54.41 5.15 3.10
N HIS A 487 53.52 4.43 3.77
CA HIS A 487 53.81 3.72 5.01
C HIS A 487 53.17 2.32 5.13
N LEU A 488 53.70 1.55 6.08
CA LEU A 488 53.10 0.35 6.63
C LEU A 488 52.77 0.61 8.10
N TYR A 489 51.48 0.56 8.47
CA TYR A 489 51.00 0.77 9.83
C TYR A 489 50.68 -0.57 10.52
N SER A 490 50.90 -0.64 11.84
CA SER A 490 50.40 -1.72 12.69
C SER A 490 48.91 -1.54 13.02
N LEU A 491 48.20 -2.66 13.21
CA LEU A 491 46.85 -2.67 13.77
C LEU A 491 46.83 -3.41 15.11
N PRO A 492 46.07 -2.91 16.11
CA PRO A 492 45.20 -1.72 16.07
C PRO A 492 45.94 -0.39 16.36
N ASP A 493 47.20 -0.45 16.78
CA ASP A 493 47.87 0.67 17.47
C ASP A 493 48.26 1.85 16.55
N GLY A 494 48.37 1.64 15.24
CA GLY A 494 48.69 2.69 14.27
C GLY A 494 50.16 3.11 14.26
N ASP A 495 51.07 2.28 14.77
CA ASP A 495 52.50 2.55 14.71
C ASP A 495 53.02 2.40 13.28
N ILE A 496 53.83 3.35 12.82
CA ILE A 496 54.53 3.22 11.54
C ILE A 496 55.63 2.17 11.68
N LEU A 497 55.44 1.03 11.04
CA LEU A 497 56.41 -0.07 11.00
C LEU A 497 57.47 0.14 9.90
N LEU A 498 57.08 0.77 8.79
CA LEU A 498 57.97 1.03 7.66
C LEU A 498 57.53 2.25 6.84
N THR A 499 58.50 2.99 6.27
CA THR A 499 58.27 4.10 5.32
C THR A 499 58.91 3.74 3.98
N TRP A 500 58.15 3.75 2.88
CA TRP A 500 58.60 3.26 1.57
C TRP A 500 59.73 4.10 0.94
N ASP A 501 59.89 5.36 1.33
CA ASP A 501 60.98 6.25 0.90
C ASP A 501 62.39 5.74 1.25
N THR A 502 62.49 4.68 2.07
CA THR A 502 63.76 4.01 2.40
C THR A 502 64.18 2.92 1.41
N PHE A 503 63.36 2.55 0.41
CA PHE A 503 63.68 1.47 -0.54
C PHE A 503 63.99 1.92 -1.98
N LEU A 504 63.79 3.20 -2.33
CA LEU A 504 64.11 3.74 -3.66
C LEU A 504 65.26 4.77 -3.65
N GLY A 505 66.05 4.79 -2.57
CA GLY A 505 67.27 5.58 -2.45
C GLY A 505 68.48 4.71 -2.11
N GLY A 506 69.05 4.04 -3.12
CA GLY A 506 70.28 3.25 -3.05
C GLY A 506 70.63 2.64 -4.39
#